data_AF-A0A950WMP9-F1
#
_entry.id   AF-A0A950WMP9-F1
#
_cell.length_a   1.000
_cell.length_b   1.000
_cell.length_c   1.000
_cell.angle_alpha   90.00
_cell.angle_beta   90.00
_cell.angle_gamma   90.00
#
_symmetry.space_group_name_H-M   'P 1'
#
loop_
_entity.id
_entity.type
_entity.pdbx_description
1 polymer ?
#
loop_
_entity_poly.entity_id
_entity_poly.type
_entity_poly.pdbx_seq_one_letter_code
_entity_poly.pdbx_strand_id
1 'polypeptide(L)'
;GTTTGGGTVVGMGGGSASGGTTGVGSTGGGTTTGGSTGSGNGGSTKGGSGNASTPDPIVTVPGTQKVASGSTIAISGASISDPWGANAPGLMALNVSSNNGTVSLKDANGNPFPGSGSTWVQVKAPLAQINAALATLSYTASGTSGSVTVDIWDQAGVEATKSFNVNVSSSAGGSTGSSGGGTNSGVTTPPGTGSSGGNNGGGTGPTGSTGPAINIAANDANPVVMASNTTIGASAGDHMIFIGGTGDTLTATGGTESVMAFQGGNKITTGAGNDTIRFAGTNSVINAGGGNNMLADSGNNNTIVLPGANKGYDDVYGWVMTNGDTFDLRGLLASTKWNGSTSAIKQYVSVDSSSGSAVINVTPSGTPGGATYKVATFEASGPVSLTTLLSHSIV
;
A
#
# COMPACT_ATOMS: atom_id res chain seq x y z
N GLY A 1 -27.42 29.49 55.12
CA GLY A 1 -27.49 29.92 56.53
C GLY A 1 -27.01 28.79 57.40
N THR A 2 -26.09 29.10 58.33
CA THR A 2 -25.73 28.38 59.59
C THR A 2 -25.34 26.90 59.46
N THR A 3 -24.13 26.41 59.76
CA THR A 3 -23.27 26.52 60.98
C THR A 3 -21.87 25.97 60.58
N THR A 4 -20.67 26.50 60.87
CA THR A 4 -19.90 26.90 62.08
C THR A 4 -19.15 25.77 62.81
N GLY A 5 -17.82 25.93 62.91
CA GLY A 5 -16.90 25.32 63.90
C GLY A 5 -15.73 24.56 63.25
N GLY A 6 -14.44 24.92 63.36
CA GLY A 6 -13.71 25.76 64.31
C GLY A 6 -12.67 24.90 65.04
N GLY A 7 -11.39 25.27 65.05
CA GLY A 7 -10.42 24.74 66.03
C GLY A 7 -9.01 24.41 65.52
N THR A 8 -8.13 25.41 65.61
CA THR A 8 -6.66 25.39 65.55
C THR A 8 -6.02 24.56 66.68
N VAL A 9 -4.74 24.14 66.57
CA VAL A 9 -3.63 24.40 67.54
C VAL A 9 -2.34 23.60 67.22
N VAL A 10 -1.27 24.37 66.91
CA VAL A 10 0.12 24.38 67.45
C VAL A 10 1.02 23.13 67.42
N GLY A 11 2.25 23.33 66.90
CA GLY A 11 3.47 22.86 67.62
C GLY A 11 4.73 22.53 66.79
N MET A 12 5.69 23.49 66.76
CA MET A 12 7.16 23.33 66.94
C MET A 12 7.95 22.36 66.02
N GLY A 13 9.15 22.63 65.50
CA GLY A 13 10.13 23.71 65.66
C GLY A 13 11.49 23.29 65.06
N GLY A 14 12.38 24.29 64.83
CA GLY A 14 13.82 24.15 64.55
C GLY A 14 14.20 23.97 63.07
N GLY A 15 14.96 24.82 62.37
CA GLY A 15 15.90 25.86 62.77
C GLY A 15 17.33 25.45 62.39
N SER A 16 17.94 26.11 61.40
CA SER A 16 19.17 26.93 61.57
C SER A 16 19.81 27.29 60.22
N ALA A 17 20.48 28.45 60.21
CA ALA A 17 20.89 29.25 59.07
C ALA A 17 22.42 29.31 58.87
N SER A 18 22.84 30.20 57.95
CA SER A 18 24.17 30.80 57.71
C SER A 18 24.85 30.25 56.46
N GLY A 19 25.36 31.02 55.49
CA GLY A 19 25.81 32.42 55.33
C GLY A 19 26.94 32.35 54.28
N GLY A 20 27.01 33.11 53.18
CA GLY A 20 27.34 34.53 53.11
C GLY A 20 28.67 34.77 52.34
N THR A 21 28.55 35.30 51.11
CA THR A 21 29.38 36.36 50.49
C THR A 21 30.82 36.19 49.94
N THR A 22 31.03 36.94 48.84
CA THR A 22 32.22 37.67 48.31
C THR A 22 32.95 37.12 47.07
N GLY A 23 33.27 38.04 46.15
CA GLY A 23 33.80 37.80 44.81
C GLY A 23 35.24 38.31 44.59
N VAL A 24 35.49 38.85 43.37
CA VAL A 24 36.77 39.23 42.73
C VAL A 24 37.46 38.01 42.09
N GLY A 25 37.92 37.96 40.82
CA GLY A 25 38.28 38.96 39.82
C GLY A 25 39.74 38.70 39.37
N SER A 26 40.01 38.71 38.06
CA SER A 26 41.30 39.02 37.38
C SER A 26 41.93 37.97 36.44
N THR A 27 41.80 38.24 35.13
CA THR A 27 42.82 38.41 34.06
C THR A 27 43.91 37.37 33.69
N GLY A 28 44.12 37.25 32.37
CA GLY A 28 45.38 36.94 31.67
C GLY A 28 45.38 35.56 30.99
N GLY A 29 45.53 35.37 29.68
CA GLY A 29 46.33 36.08 28.67
C GLY A 29 47.58 35.25 28.36
N GLY A 30 47.73 34.67 27.16
CA GLY A 30 48.99 34.05 26.75
C GLY A 30 48.91 32.94 25.70
N THR A 31 49.48 33.23 24.53
CA THR A 31 49.72 32.42 23.33
C THR A 31 50.74 31.28 23.52
N THR A 32 50.63 30.20 22.72
CA THR A 32 51.64 29.67 21.75
C THR A 32 51.55 28.14 21.50
N THR A 33 51.45 27.81 20.20
CA THR A 33 52.24 26.82 19.42
C THR A 33 52.36 25.35 19.86
N GLY A 34 51.71 24.48 19.07
CA GLY A 34 52.31 23.37 18.29
C GLY A 34 53.22 22.32 18.96
N GLY A 35 52.89 21.04 18.74
CA GLY A 35 53.89 19.97 18.84
C GLY A 35 53.32 18.60 19.20
N SER A 36 53.14 17.77 18.18
CA SER A 36 53.00 16.32 18.28
C SER A 36 54.17 15.70 19.08
N THR A 37 53.88 14.74 19.96
CA THR A 37 54.37 13.33 19.92
C THR A 37 54.13 12.62 21.26
N GLY A 38 53.48 11.46 21.21
CA GLY A 38 53.97 10.24 21.88
C GLY A 38 53.53 9.91 23.33
N SER A 39 52.72 8.86 23.41
CA SER A 39 52.68 7.82 24.46
C SER A 39 51.88 8.08 25.75
N GLY A 40 50.93 7.18 26.03
CA GLY A 40 50.19 7.13 27.29
C GLY A 40 48.96 6.22 27.23
N ASN A 41 49.17 4.95 27.55
CA ASN A 41 48.21 3.84 27.54
C ASN A 41 47.00 4.06 28.48
N GLY A 42 45.79 3.71 28.01
CA GLY A 42 44.54 3.78 28.77
C GLY A 42 43.30 3.62 27.91
N GLY A 43 43.29 2.59 27.05
CA GLY A 43 42.20 2.32 26.11
C GLY A 43 40.91 1.91 26.82
N SER A 44 40.06 2.88 27.13
CA SER A 44 38.63 2.63 27.31
C SER A 44 38.04 2.35 25.93
N THR A 45 37.70 1.09 25.66
CA THR A 45 36.94 0.68 24.48
C THR A 45 35.54 1.29 24.56
N LYS A 46 35.40 2.54 24.14
CA LYS A 46 34.13 3.05 23.67
C LYS A 46 33.91 2.41 22.30
N GLY A 47 33.39 1.19 22.33
CA GLY A 47 32.89 0.52 21.13
C GLY A 47 31.94 1.48 20.45
N GLY A 48 32.37 2.01 19.30
CA GLY A 48 31.45 2.64 18.39
C GLY A 48 30.43 1.59 18.03
N SER A 49 29.18 1.78 18.45
CA SER A 49 28.08 1.10 17.81
C SER A 49 28.01 1.71 16.42
N GLY A 50 28.77 1.12 15.50
CA GLY A 50 28.52 1.30 14.08
C GLY A 50 27.05 1.05 13.84
N ASN A 51 26.45 1.92 13.03
CA ASN A 51 25.15 1.67 12.46
C ASN A 51 25.33 0.42 11.58
N ALA A 52 25.13 -0.76 12.16
CA ALA A 52 25.05 -1.99 11.38
C ALA A 52 23.81 -1.79 10.50
N SER A 53 24.01 -1.75 9.18
CA SER A 53 22.92 -1.92 8.22
C SER A 53 22.11 -3.12 8.71
N THR A 54 20.85 -2.87 9.06
CA THR A 54 19.90 -3.94 9.34
C THR A 54 19.83 -4.79 8.07
N PRO A 55 20.12 -6.09 8.12
CA PRO A 55 20.11 -6.90 6.91
C PRO A 55 18.68 -6.96 6.37
N ASP A 56 18.50 -6.56 5.11
CA ASP A 56 17.22 -6.64 4.41
C ASP A 56 16.77 -8.12 4.28
N PRO A 57 15.46 -8.39 4.16
CA PRO A 57 14.98 -9.72 3.87
C PRO A 57 15.59 -10.27 2.58
N ILE A 58 15.92 -11.57 2.58
CA ILE A 58 16.45 -12.28 1.42
C ILE A 58 15.50 -13.41 1.07
N VAL A 59 14.97 -13.39 -0.15
CA VAL A 59 14.17 -14.48 -0.71
C VAL A 59 15.06 -15.50 -1.42
N THR A 60 15.00 -16.75 -0.98
CA THR A 60 15.52 -17.90 -1.72
C THR A 60 14.36 -18.65 -2.37
N VAL A 61 14.54 -19.04 -3.63
CA VAL A 61 13.58 -19.84 -4.40
C VAL A 61 14.33 -20.96 -5.11
N PRO A 62 13.68 -22.07 -5.46
CA PRO A 62 14.31 -23.13 -6.23
C PRO A 62 14.61 -22.68 -7.67
N GLY A 63 15.35 -23.53 -8.40
CA GLY A 63 15.45 -23.41 -9.85
C GLY A 63 14.14 -23.71 -10.56
N THR A 64 14.16 -23.65 -11.90
CA THR A 64 13.00 -23.93 -12.75
C THR A 64 12.39 -25.31 -12.49
N GLN A 65 11.08 -25.34 -12.29
CA GLN A 65 10.30 -26.56 -12.04
C GLN A 65 9.66 -27.10 -13.34
N LYS A 66 9.26 -28.37 -13.31
CA LYS A 66 8.54 -29.02 -14.41
C LYS A 66 7.36 -29.81 -13.85
N VAL A 67 6.22 -29.74 -14.53
CA VAL A 67 4.97 -30.39 -14.09
C VAL A 67 4.05 -30.64 -15.28
N ALA A 68 3.27 -31.72 -15.24
CA ALA A 68 2.27 -31.99 -16.26
C ALA A 68 1.03 -31.11 -16.07
N SER A 69 0.39 -30.71 -17.17
CA SER A 69 -0.86 -29.94 -17.13
C SER A 69 -1.88 -30.57 -16.19
N GLY A 70 -2.47 -29.77 -15.30
CA GLY A 70 -3.47 -30.20 -14.32
C GLY A 70 -2.92 -30.96 -13.10
N SER A 71 -1.61 -31.19 -13.02
CA SER A 71 -0.97 -31.87 -11.89
C SER A 71 -0.48 -30.88 -10.83
N THR A 72 -0.42 -31.33 -9.57
CA THR A 72 0.13 -30.58 -8.45
C THR A 72 1.51 -31.12 -8.06
N ILE A 73 2.46 -30.22 -7.82
CA ILE A 73 3.79 -30.52 -7.28
C ILE A 73 4.04 -29.73 -6.00
N ALA A 74 4.83 -30.30 -5.08
CA ALA A 74 5.41 -29.54 -3.98
C ALA A 74 6.58 -28.69 -4.51
N ILE A 75 6.69 -27.46 -4.01
CA ILE A 75 7.79 -26.55 -4.30
C ILE A 75 8.71 -26.53 -3.09
N SER A 76 9.80 -27.28 -3.16
CA SER A 76 10.84 -27.27 -2.12
C SER A 76 11.89 -26.22 -2.41
N GLY A 77 12.40 -25.55 -1.37
CA GLY A 77 13.52 -24.60 -1.48
C GLY A 77 13.13 -23.12 -1.53
N ALA A 78 11.86 -22.79 -1.32
CA ALA A 78 11.45 -21.41 -1.03
C ALA A 78 11.67 -21.11 0.46
N SER A 79 12.38 -20.02 0.79
CA SER A 79 12.62 -19.60 2.17
C SER A 79 13.01 -18.13 2.27
N ILE A 80 12.73 -17.51 3.43
CA ILE A 80 13.12 -16.15 3.77
C ILE A 80 14.22 -16.18 4.83
N SER A 81 15.29 -15.41 4.62
CA SER A 81 16.27 -15.08 5.65
C SER A 81 16.19 -13.59 5.94
N ASP A 82 15.91 -13.23 7.19
CA ASP A 82 15.88 -11.84 7.62
C ASP A 82 16.34 -11.77 9.09
N PRO A 83 17.65 -11.60 9.34
CA PRO A 83 18.19 -11.48 10.69
C PRO A 83 17.59 -10.33 11.50
N TRP A 84 17.17 -9.24 10.86
CA TRP A 84 16.55 -8.12 11.54
C TRP A 84 15.08 -8.43 11.84
N GLY A 85 14.29 -8.79 10.83
CA GLY A 85 12.87 -9.13 10.95
C GLY A 85 12.60 -10.34 11.85
N ALA A 86 13.58 -11.25 12.02
CA ALA A 86 13.51 -12.34 12.99
C ALA A 86 13.35 -11.85 14.44
N ASN A 87 13.88 -10.67 14.75
CA ASN A 87 13.91 -10.10 16.09
C ASN A 87 13.04 -8.83 16.22
N ALA A 88 12.51 -8.33 15.11
CA ALA A 88 11.64 -7.16 15.09
C ALA A 88 10.22 -7.50 15.57
N PRO A 89 9.59 -6.64 16.41
CA PRO A 89 8.21 -6.82 16.80
C PRO A 89 7.27 -6.61 15.60
N GLY A 90 6.20 -7.40 15.54
CA GLY A 90 5.20 -7.31 14.46
C GLY A 90 5.20 -8.54 13.55
N LEU A 91 4.39 -8.48 12.49
CA LEU A 91 4.24 -9.56 11.51
C LEU A 91 4.84 -9.11 10.18
N MET A 92 5.53 -10.02 9.51
CA MET A 92 5.92 -9.81 8.12
C MET A 92 4.74 -10.16 7.21
N ALA A 93 4.74 -9.61 5.99
CA ALA A 93 3.69 -9.87 5.01
C ALA A 93 4.26 -10.61 3.80
N LEU A 94 3.98 -11.91 3.71
CA LEU A 94 4.34 -12.75 2.57
C LEU A 94 3.19 -12.77 1.56
N ASN A 95 3.50 -12.50 0.30
CA ASN A 95 2.66 -12.80 -0.85
C ASN A 95 3.35 -13.85 -1.72
N VAL A 96 2.66 -14.96 -1.99
CA VAL A 96 3.10 -15.95 -2.99
C VAL A 96 2.10 -15.93 -4.12
N SER A 97 2.54 -15.65 -5.34
CA SER A 97 1.67 -15.52 -6.51
C SER A 97 2.16 -16.36 -7.68
N SER A 98 1.27 -16.62 -8.63
CA SER A 98 1.53 -17.35 -9.86
C SER A 98 0.81 -16.69 -11.03
N ASN A 99 1.50 -16.55 -12.16
CA ASN A 99 0.89 -16.00 -13.38
C ASN A 99 0.10 -17.05 -14.20
N ASN A 100 0.34 -18.34 -14.00
CA ASN A 100 -0.37 -19.45 -14.63
C ASN A 100 -0.40 -20.63 -13.66
N GLY A 101 -1.56 -21.27 -13.47
CA GLY A 101 -1.72 -22.29 -12.42
C GLY A 101 -1.98 -21.67 -11.05
N THR A 102 -2.05 -22.50 -10.01
CA THR A 102 -2.42 -22.06 -8.66
C THR A 102 -1.37 -22.44 -7.63
N VAL A 103 -1.28 -21.66 -6.55
CA VAL A 103 -0.38 -21.87 -5.43
C VAL A 103 -1.19 -22.17 -4.16
N SER A 104 -0.61 -22.95 -3.25
CA SER A 104 -1.23 -23.25 -1.96
C SER A 104 -0.17 -23.29 -0.87
N LEU A 105 -0.53 -22.76 0.30
CA LEU A 105 0.26 -22.84 1.52
C LEU A 105 -0.63 -23.39 2.63
N LYS A 106 -0.02 -24.04 3.61
CA LYS A 106 -0.69 -24.58 4.79
C LYS A 106 -0.03 -24.06 6.05
N ASP A 107 -0.83 -23.88 7.10
CA ASP A 107 -0.35 -23.60 8.44
C ASP A 107 0.34 -24.84 9.06
N ALA A 108 0.88 -24.68 10.27
CA ALA A 108 1.54 -25.77 11.00
C ALA A 108 0.60 -26.96 11.34
N ASN A 109 -0.71 -26.75 11.29
CA ASN A 109 -1.73 -27.77 11.54
C ASN A 109 -2.20 -28.44 10.23
N GLY A 110 -1.68 -28.01 9.08
CA GLY A 110 -2.05 -28.52 7.75
C GLY A 110 -3.27 -27.86 7.13
N ASN A 111 -3.84 -26.83 7.77
CA ASN A 111 -4.98 -26.08 7.25
C ASN A 111 -4.51 -25.13 6.13
N PRO A 112 -5.24 -25.04 5.00
CA PRO A 112 -4.87 -24.11 3.94
C PRO A 112 -4.98 -22.65 4.43
N PHE A 113 -3.99 -21.82 4.08
CA PHE A 113 -4.10 -20.37 4.26
C PHE A 113 -5.16 -19.80 3.31
N PRO A 114 -5.84 -18.68 3.67
CA PRO A 114 -6.74 -17.97 2.76
C PRO A 114 -6.08 -17.66 1.41
N GLY A 115 -6.78 -17.98 0.32
CA GLY A 115 -6.24 -17.87 -1.05
C GLY A 115 -5.53 -19.13 -1.57
N SER A 116 -5.28 -20.14 -0.72
CA SER A 116 -4.69 -21.40 -1.19
C SER A 116 -5.58 -22.11 -2.21
N GLY A 117 -4.96 -22.56 -3.29
CA GLY A 117 -5.66 -23.14 -4.44
C GLY A 117 -6.01 -22.10 -5.50
N SER A 118 -5.64 -20.84 -5.29
CA SER A 118 -5.80 -19.72 -6.24
C SER A 118 -4.46 -19.27 -6.82
N THR A 119 -4.45 -18.26 -7.68
CA THR A 119 -3.22 -17.69 -8.25
C THR A 119 -2.36 -16.94 -7.24
N TRP A 120 -2.84 -16.67 -6.02
CA TRP A 120 -2.06 -16.02 -4.98
C TRP A 120 -2.50 -16.42 -3.57
N VAL A 121 -1.59 -16.34 -2.61
CA VAL A 121 -1.81 -16.57 -1.17
C VAL A 121 -1.08 -15.50 -0.38
N GLN A 122 -1.75 -14.89 0.61
CA GLN A 122 -1.12 -14.01 1.58
C GLN A 122 -0.97 -14.69 2.93
N VAL A 123 0.19 -14.51 3.56
CA VAL A 123 0.47 -14.94 4.93
C VAL A 123 1.03 -13.76 5.71
N LYS A 124 0.38 -13.42 6.83
CA LYS A 124 0.91 -12.45 7.81
C LYS A 124 1.31 -13.20 9.06
N ALA A 125 2.60 -13.35 9.30
CA ALA A 125 3.12 -14.15 10.41
C ALA A 125 4.55 -13.75 10.79
N PRO A 126 5.07 -14.17 11.95
CA PRO A 126 6.50 -14.07 12.26
C PRO A 126 7.35 -14.90 11.27
N LEU A 127 8.62 -14.54 11.10
CA LEU A 127 9.54 -15.17 10.14
C LEU A 127 9.55 -16.71 10.19
N ALA A 128 9.56 -17.28 11.40
CA ALA A 128 9.56 -18.74 11.59
C ALA A 128 8.30 -19.40 11.02
N GLN A 129 7.14 -18.78 11.18
CA GLN A 129 5.86 -19.29 10.66
C GLN A 129 5.74 -19.07 9.15
N ILE A 130 6.31 -17.99 8.62
CA ILE A 130 6.44 -17.77 7.17
C ILE A 130 7.26 -18.89 6.53
N ASN A 131 8.41 -19.21 7.12
CA ASN A 131 9.23 -20.31 6.61
C ASN A 131 8.55 -21.68 6.77
N ALA A 132 7.79 -21.89 7.84
CA ALA A 132 6.95 -23.09 7.98
C ALA A 132 5.87 -23.16 6.89
N ALA A 133 5.21 -22.05 6.57
CA ALA A 133 4.23 -21.97 5.49
C ALA A 133 4.90 -22.25 4.13
N LEU A 134 6.01 -21.58 3.81
CA LEU A 134 6.75 -21.78 2.55
C LEU A 134 7.24 -23.22 2.37
N ALA A 135 7.55 -23.94 3.44
CA ALA A 135 7.88 -25.36 3.38
C ALA A 135 6.72 -26.25 2.88
N THR A 136 5.48 -25.76 2.96
CA THR A 136 4.27 -26.44 2.46
C THR A 136 3.84 -25.96 1.08
N LEU A 137 4.58 -25.04 0.45
CA LEU A 137 4.22 -24.45 -0.84
C LEU A 137 4.02 -25.56 -1.88
N SER A 138 2.84 -25.56 -2.49
CA SER A 138 2.54 -26.42 -3.64
C SER A 138 2.00 -25.61 -4.81
N TYR A 139 2.28 -26.07 -6.02
CA TYR A 139 1.85 -25.47 -7.27
C TYR A 139 1.02 -26.47 -8.08
N THR A 140 -0.15 -26.07 -8.56
CA THR A 140 -0.97 -26.84 -9.49
C THR A 140 -0.91 -26.21 -10.87
N ALA A 141 -0.45 -26.99 -11.85
CA ALA A 141 -0.25 -26.54 -13.22
C ALA A 141 -1.55 -26.27 -13.95
N SER A 142 -1.62 -25.13 -14.66
CA SER A 142 -2.59 -24.96 -15.74
C SER A 142 -2.11 -25.67 -17.02
N GLY A 143 -2.76 -25.41 -18.16
CA GLY A 143 -2.30 -25.87 -19.47
C GLY A 143 -1.09 -25.13 -20.04
N THR A 144 -0.62 -24.07 -19.37
CA THR A 144 0.41 -23.15 -19.88
C THR A 144 1.53 -22.98 -18.84
N SER A 145 2.79 -22.96 -19.30
CA SER A 145 3.95 -22.64 -18.45
C SER A 145 3.79 -21.26 -17.80
N GLY A 146 4.31 -21.14 -16.58
CA GLY A 146 4.23 -19.91 -15.80
C GLY A 146 5.44 -19.67 -14.92
N SER A 147 5.25 -18.82 -13.94
CA SER A 147 6.21 -18.51 -12.90
C SER A 147 5.48 -18.32 -11.57
N VAL A 148 6.15 -18.71 -10.49
CA VAL A 148 5.73 -18.40 -9.13
C VAL A 148 6.64 -17.32 -8.58
N THR A 149 6.06 -16.30 -7.98
CA THR A 149 6.75 -15.19 -7.32
C THR A 149 6.54 -15.29 -5.82
N VAL A 150 7.63 -15.14 -5.07
CA VAL A 150 7.64 -15.04 -3.61
C VAL A 150 8.10 -13.63 -3.28
N ASP A 151 7.25 -12.89 -2.61
CA ASP A 151 7.38 -11.46 -2.32
C ASP A 151 7.10 -11.25 -0.82
N ILE A 152 8.02 -10.57 -0.13
CA ILE A 152 7.98 -10.41 1.33
C ILE A 152 8.26 -8.95 1.69
N TRP A 153 7.45 -8.41 2.59
CA TRP A 153 7.77 -7.20 3.33
C TRP A 153 8.07 -7.55 4.77
N ASP A 154 9.17 -7.03 5.29
CA ASP A 154 9.49 -7.09 6.71
C ASP A 154 8.64 -6.09 7.53
N GLN A 155 8.86 -6.06 8.84
CA GLN A 155 8.12 -5.18 9.75
C GLN A 155 8.50 -3.69 9.61
N ALA A 156 9.61 -3.36 8.95
CA ALA A 156 10.01 -2.00 8.60
C ALA A 156 9.46 -1.57 7.22
N GLY A 157 8.81 -2.48 6.49
CA GLY A 157 8.32 -2.23 5.14
C GLY A 157 9.38 -2.42 4.06
N VAL A 158 10.52 -3.04 4.37
CA VAL A 158 11.54 -3.39 3.37
C VAL A 158 11.07 -4.61 2.59
N GLU A 159 11.10 -4.50 1.26
CA GLU A 159 10.65 -5.55 0.34
C GLU A 159 11.82 -6.40 -0.17
N ALA A 160 11.57 -7.70 -0.31
CA ALA A 160 12.38 -8.56 -1.15
C ALA A 160 11.51 -9.49 -2.00
N THR A 161 11.85 -9.63 -3.28
CA THR A 161 11.03 -10.36 -4.24
C THR A 161 11.89 -11.25 -5.12
N LYS A 162 11.44 -12.48 -5.37
CA LYS A 162 12.09 -13.41 -6.29
C LYS A 162 11.11 -14.38 -6.93
N SER A 163 11.37 -14.70 -8.19
CA SER A 163 10.53 -15.61 -8.97
C SER A 163 11.32 -16.78 -9.53
N PHE A 164 10.62 -17.88 -9.81
CA PHE A 164 11.15 -19.01 -10.55
C PHE A 164 10.10 -19.53 -11.54
N ASN A 165 10.59 -20.12 -12.64
CA ASN A 165 9.71 -20.59 -13.71
C ASN A 165 9.16 -21.99 -13.39
N VAL A 166 7.95 -22.26 -13.84
CA VAL A 166 7.32 -23.58 -13.83
C VAL A 166 6.93 -23.94 -15.26
N ASN A 167 7.63 -24.90 -15.85
CA ASN A 167 7.38 -25.35 -17.21
C ASN A 167 6.32 -26.45 -17.22
N VAL A 168 5.22 -26.22 -17.94
CA VAL A 168 4.16 -27.21 -18.13
C VAL A 168 4.49 -28.09 -19.32
N SER A 169 4.61 -29.40 -19.08
CA SER A 169 4.58 -30.39 -20.16
C SER A 169 3.12 -30.72 -20.47
N SER A 170 2.73 -30.71 -21.75
CA SER A 170 1.43 -31.23 -22.17
C SER A 170 1.27 -32.64 -21.62
N SER A 171 0.10 -32.93 -21.04
CA SER A 171 -0.24 -34.28 -20.63
C SER A 171 -0.14 -35.18 -21.87
N ALA A 172 0.71 -36.19 -21.82
CA ALA A 172 0.74 -37.23 -22.83
C ALA A 172 -0.56 -38.05 -22.70
N GLY A 173 -1.64 -37.53 -23.29
CA GLY A 173 -2.88 -38.27 -23.47
C GLY A 173 -2.63 -39.45 -24.40
N GLY A 174 -2.90 -40.66 -23.88
CA GLY A 174 -2.64 -41.92 -24.56
C GLY A 174 -3.20 -41.98 -25.98
N SER A 175 -2.34 -42.42 -26.90
CA SER A 175 -2.77 -42.92 -28.20
C SER A 175 -3.54 -44.22 -27.99
N THR A 176 -4.86 -44.19 -28.16
CA THR A 176 -5.61 -45.38 -28.57
C THR A 176 -5.74 -45.34 -30.08
N GLY A 177 -4.99 -46.20 -30.76
CA GLY A 177 -5.13 -46.40 -32.19
C GLY A 177 -6.54 -46.87 -32.56
N SER A 178 -7.03 -46.40 -33.70
CA SER A 178 -7.98 -47.19 -34.49
C SER A 178 -7.67 -46.99 -35.96
N SER A 179 -7.13 -48.06 -36.54
CA SER A 179 -6.96 -48.30 -37.96
C SER A 179 -8.33 -48.49 -38.61
N GLY A 180 -8.58 -47.79 -39.71
CA GLY A 180 -9.73 -48.02 -40.56
C GLY A 180 -9.54 -47.37 -41.92
N GLY A 181 -8.83 -48.06 -42.81
CA GLY A 181 -8.72 -47.68 -44.22
C GLY A 181 -10.04 -47.88 -44.96
N GLY A 182 -10.32 -46.99 -45.91
CA GLY A 182 -11.47 -47.08 -46.80
C GLY A 182 -11.44 -45.97 -47.85
N THR A 183 -10.96 -46.30 -49.04
CA THR A 183 -10.98 -45.50 -50.27
C THR A 183 -12.42 -45.28 -50.77
N ASN A 184 -12.75 -44.11 -51.35
CA ASN A 184 -13.05 -43.93 -52.78
C ASN A 184 -13.68 -42.55 -53.14
N SER A 185 -13.07 -41.90 -54.15
CA SER A 185 -13.62 -41.09 -55.26
C SER A 185 -14.77 -40.06 -55.09
N GLY A 186 -14.39 -38.78 -55.18
CA GLY A 186 -14.81 -37.78 -56.20
C GLY A 186 -16.29 -37.49 -56.50
N VAL A 187 -16.68 -36.19 -56.44
CA VAL A 187 -17.31 -35.38 -57.52
C VAL A 187 -17.95 -34.05 -56.99
N THR A 188 -17.38 -32.93 -57.45
CA THR A 188 -17.90 -31.57 -57.83
C THR A 188 -18.84 -30.68 -56.99
N THR A 189 -18.29 -29.52 -56.59
CA THR A 189 -18.73 -28.08 -56.64
C THR A 189 -19.97 -27.49 -55.92
N PRO A 190 -19.93 -26.18 -55.51
CA PRO A 190 -20.83 -25.47 -54.56
C PRO A 190 -21.70 -24.38 -55.27
N PRO A 191 -22.27 -23.31 -54.65
CA PRO A 191 -22.46 -22.93 -53.22
C PRO A 191 -23.91 -22.46 -52.86
N GLY A 192 -24.19 -22.29 -51.56
CA GLY A 192 -25.42 -21.60 -51.13
C GLY A 192 -25.54 -21.29 -49.63
N THR A 193 -25.21 -20.04 -49.30
CA THR A 193 -25.96 -19.10 -48.43
C THR A 193 -26.27 -19.43 -46.96
N GLY A 194 -25.75 -18.57 -46.08
CA GLY A 194 -26.16 -18.43 -44.68
C GLY A 194 -25.29 -17.46 -43.88
N SER A 195 -25.10 -16.23 -44.37
CA SER A 195 -24.60 -15.09 -43.58
C SER A 195 -25.70 -14.03 -43.52
N SER A 196 -25.99 -13.56 -42.31
CA SER A 196 -26.81 -12.40 -41.94
C SER A 196 -26.45 -12.12 -40.48
N GLY A 197 -26.03 -10.95 -40.03
CA GLY A 197 -25.79 -9.60 -40.58
C GLY A 197 -25.34 -8.76 -39.37
N GLY A 198 -24.27 -7.95 -39.43
CA GLY A 198 -24.26 -6.58 -39.99
C GLY A 198 -25.00 -5.62 -39.05
N ASN A 199 -24.48 -4.48 -38.58
CA ASN A 199 -23.66 -3.45 -39.24
C ASN A 199 -23.25 -2.43 -38.14
N ASN A 200 -21.99 -1.97 -38.01
CA ASN A 200 -21.22 -0.93 -38.73
C ASN A 200 -21.12 0.41 -37.98
N GLY A 201 -19.93 1.01 -38.04
CA GLY A 201 -19.72 2.42 -37.74
C GLY A 201 -18.27 2.79 -37.48
N GLY A 202 -17.44 2.83 -38.52
CA GLY A 202 -16.09 3.40 -38.46
C GLY A 202 -16.12 4.93 -38.29
N GLY A 203 -15.27 5.42 -37.40
CA GLY A 203 -14.96 6.84 -37.24
C GLY A 203 -13.48 6.98 -36.89
N THR A 204 -12.71 7.55 -37.82
CA THR A 204 -11.28 7.86 -37.69
C THR A 204 -11.10 9.15 -36.90
N GLY A 205 -10.48 9.04 -35.72
CA GLY A 205 -9.97 10.12 -34.87
C GLY A 205 -8.98 9.50 -33.87
N PRO A 206 -7.96 10.21 -33.36
CA PRO A 206 -6.82 9.58 -32.70
C PRO A 206 -7.28 8.96 -31.39
N THR A 207 -7.58 7.67 -31.39
CA THR A 207 -7.84 6.92 -30.17
C THR A 207 -6.49 6.71 -29.50
N GLY A 208 -6.22 7.51 -28.47
CA GLY A 208 -5.23 7.15 -27.47
C GLY A 208 -5.49 5.70 -27.06
N SER A 209 -4.44 4.89 -27.13
CA SER A 209 -4.48 3.46 -26.84
C SER A 209 -5.05 3.20 -25.44
N THR A 210 -6.36 2.96 -25.33
CA THR A 210 -6.93 2.35 -24.13
C THR A 210 -6.51 0.89 -24.15
N GLY A 211 -5.76 0.44 -23.15
CA GLY A 211 -5.46 -0.98 -22.99
C GLY A 211 -6.73 -1.83 -22.82
N PRO A 212 -6.60 -3.16 -22.63
CA PRO A 212 -7.76 -4.03 -22.46
C PRO A 212 -8.67 -3.53 -21.33
N ALA A 213 -9.99 -3.68 -21.48
CA ALA A 213 -10.98 -3.34 -20.47
C ALA A 213 -11.39 -4.60 -19.67
N ILE A 214 -11.37 -4.50 -18.35
CA ILE A 214 -11.76 -5.56 -17.41
C ILE A 214 -13.01 -5.10 -16.66
N ASN A 215 -14.08 -5.87 -16.72
CA ASN A 215 -15.30 -5.62 -15.96
C ASN A 215 -15.41 -6.65 -14.83
N ILE A 216 -15.40 -6.16 -13.59
CA ILE A 216 -15.63 -6.94 -12.38
C ILE A 216 -17.14 -7.07 -12.20
N ALA A 217 -17.62 -8.30 -12.05
CA ALA A 217 -19.04 -8.58 -11.81
C ALA A 217 -19.39 -8.28 -10.34
N ALA A 218 -20.64 -7.88 -10.07
CA ALA A 218 -21.06 -7.46 -8.73
C ALA A 218 -20.98 -8.54 -7.64
N ASN A 219 -20.87 -9.81 -8.04
CA ASN A 219 -20.71 -10.95 -7.14
C ASN A 219 -19.26 -11.46 -7.10
N ASP A 220 -18.34 -10.85 -7.84
CA ASP A 220 -16.92 -11.17 -7.81
C ASP A 220 -16.26 -10.44 -6.65
N ALA A 221 -16.40 -10.98 -5.45
CA ALA A 221 -15.93 -10.33 -4.24
C ALA A 221 -14.40 -10.13 -4.17
N ASN A 222 -13.58 -10.80 -4.98
CA ASN A 222 -12.11 -10.79 -4.83
C ASN A 222 -11.33 -10.75 -6.17
N PRO A 223 -11.56 -9.73 -7.01
CA PRO A 223 -10.94 -9.66 -8.33
C PRO A 223 -9.45 -9.33 -8.22
N VAL A 224 -8.66 -10.03 -9.04
CA VAL A 224 -7.20 -9.83 -9.14
C VAL A 224 -6.85 -9.43 -10.57
N VAL A 225 -6.30 -8.24 -10.73
CA VAL A 225 -5.89 -7.69 -12.01
C VAL A 225 -4.38 -7.53 -12.05
N MET A 226 -3.73 -8.33 -12.90
CA MET A 226 -2.27 -8.31 -13.09
C MET A 226 -1.85 -7.61 -14.40
N ALA A 227 -2.82 -7.21 -15.21
CA ALA A 227 -2.57 -6.43 -16.43
C ALA A 227 -2.03 -5.04 -16.06
N SER A 228 -1.36 -4.37 -16.99
CA SER A 228 -0.90 -2.98 -16.86
C SER A 228 -1.52 -2.13 -17.95
N ASN A 229 -1.67 -0.83 -17.70
CA ASN A 229 -2.35 0.12 -18.60
C ASN A 229 -3.78 -0.31 -18.95
N THR A 230 -4.46 -1.00 -18.04
CA THR A 230 -5.82 -1.54 -18.23
C THR A 230 -6.88 -0.60 -17.64
N THR A 231 -8.08 -0.60 -18.20
CA THR A 231 -9.24 0.05 -17.57
C THR A 231 -10.05 -1.02 -16.84
N ILE A 232 -10.28 -0.84 -15.56
CA ILE A 232 -10.97 -1.78 -14.67
C ILE A 232 -12.25 -1.11 -14.18
N GLY A 233 -13.40 -1.76 -14.36
CA GLY A 233 -14.70 -1.27 -13.91
C GLY A 233 -15.39 -2.23 -12.96
N ALA A 234 -15.87 -1.74 -11.82
CA ALA A 234 -16.79 -2.44 -10.92
C ALA A 234 -17.96 -1.48 -10.59
N SER A 235 -19.18 -1.77 -11.05
CA SER A 235 -20.29 -0.80 -10.95
C SER A 235 -21.31 -1.09 -9.84
N ALA A 236 -21.20 -2.22 -9.17
CA ALA A 236 -22.07 -2.68 -8.10
C ALA A 236 -21.36 -3.81 -7.34
N GLY A 237 -21.74 -4.08 -6.09
CA GLY A 237 -21.10 -5.10 -5.25
C GLY A 237 -20.08 -4.51 -4.28
N ASP A 238 -19.71 -5.28 -3.25
CA ASP A 238 -18.58 -4.98 -2.36
C ASP A 238 -17.41 -5.87 -2.78
N HIS A 239 -16.23 -5.30 -3.03
CA HIS A 239 -15.08 -6.06 -3.55
C HIS A 239 -13.81 -5.86 -2.73
N MET A 240 -12.93 -6.88 -2.80
CA MET A 240 -11.54 -6.83 -2.40
C MET A 240 -10.65 -6.94 -3.64
N ILE A 241 -10.35 -5.79 -4.25
CA ILE A 241 -9.68 -5.66 -5.53
C ILE A 241 -8.17 -5.60 -5.33
N PHE A 242 -7.43 -6.48 -6.00
CA PHE A 242 -5.97 -6.39 -6.09
C PHE A 242 -5.54 -5.96 -7.49
N ILE A 243 -4.72 -4.92 -7.57
CA ILE A 243 -4.10 -4.41 -8.81
C ILE A 243 -2.58 -4.62 -8.69
N GLY A 244 -2.07 -5.59 -9.45
CA GLY A 244 -0.66 -5.93 -9.51
C GLY A 244 0.11 -5.25 -10.64
N GLY A 245 -0.56 -4.56 -11.55
CA GLY A 245 0.05 -3.84 -12.67
C GLY A 245 0.27 -2.36 -12.42
N THR A 246 0.95 -1.72 -13.37
CA THR A 246 1.21 -0.27 -13.40
C THR A 246 0.31 0.41 -14.42
N GLY A 247 -0.01 1.69 -14.20
CA GLY A 247 -0.73 2.48 -15.21
C GLY A 247 -2.22 2.15 -15.34
N ASP A 248 -2.77 1.37 -14.43
CA ASP A 248 -4.15 0.90 -14.49
C ASP A 248 -5.13 1.99 -14.03
N THR A 249 -6.33 1.99 -14.59
CA THR A 249 -7.41 2.89 -14.19
C THR A 249 -8.55 2.07 -13.61
N LEU A 250 -8.72 2.09 -12.29
CA LEU A 250 -9.87 1.49 -11.60
C LEU A 250 -10.99 2.51 -11.40
N THR A 251 -12.20 2.12 -11.74
CA THR A 251 -13.46 2.77 -11.36
C THR A 251 -14.38 1.74 -10.70
N ALA A 252 -14.41 1.73 -9.37
CA ALA A 252 -15.18 0.81 -8.55
C ALA A 252 -16.26 1.60 -7.80
N THR A 253 -17.40 1.90 -8.44
CA THR A 253 -18.42 2.80 -7.85
C THR A 253 -19.57 2.05 -7.18
N GLY A 254 -19.39 0.78 -6.86
CA GLY A 254 -20.39 -0.06 -6.20
C GLY A 254 -20.02 -0.29 -4.74
N GLY A 255 -21.01 -0.26 -3.84
CA GLY A 255 -20.83 -0.81 -2.50
C GLY A 255 -19.70 -0.20 -1.67
N THR A 256 -19.09 -1.03 -0.83
CA THR A 256 -17.88 -0.73 -0.05
C THR A 256 -16.70 -1.50 -0.62
N GLU A 257 -15.64 -0.78 -0.96
CA GLU A 257 -14.50 -1.33 -1.69
C GLU A 257 -13.24 -1.40 -0.85
N SER A 258 -12.48 -2.49 -1.02
CA SER A 258 -11.13 -2.64 -0.49
C SER A 258 -10.16 -2.81 -1.65
N VAL A 259 -9.28 -1.84 -1.89
CA VAL A 259 -8.37 -1.83 -3.03
C VAL A 259 -6.92 -1.92 -2.54
N MET A 260 -6.15 -2.81 -3.15
CA MET A 260 -4.71 -2.93 -2.94
C MET A 260 -3.97 -2.73 -4.27
N ALA A 261 -3.15 -1.69 -4.37
CA ALA A 261 -2.42 -1.34 -5.60
C ALA A 261 -1.02 -0.80 -5.28
N PHE A 262 -0.04 -1.69 -5.21
CA PHE A 262 1.29 -1.32 -4.72
C PHE A 262 2.27 -0.87 -5.81
N GLN A 263 1.89 -1.02 -7.07
CA GLN A 263 2.69 -0.51 -8.19
C GLN A 263 2.30 0.94 -8.54
N GLY A 264 3.23 1.64 -9.21
CA GLY A 264 3.04 3.04 -9.58
C GLY A 264 2.14 3.29 -10.80
N GLY A 265 1.72 4.54 -10.96
CA GLY A 265 0.98 5.04 -12.12
C GLY A 265 -0.50 4.68 -12.15
N ASN A 266 -1.04 4.13 -11.05
CA ASN A 266 -2.42 3.65 -11.01
C ASN A 266 -3.38 4.80 -10.69
N LYS A 267 -4.50 4.90 -11.41
CA LYS A 267 -5.59 5.82 -11.13
C LYS A 267 -6.77 5.06 -10.53
N ILE A 268 -7.10 5.32 -9.27
CA ILE A 268 -8.08 4.55 -8.50
C ILE A 268 -9.23 5.46 -8.09
N THR A 269 -10.47 4.97 -8.29
CA THR A 269 -11.68 5.66 -7.85
C THR A 269 -12.70 4.68 -7.29
N THR A 270 -13.11 4.83 -6.01
CA THR A 270 -14.03 3.89 -5.31
C THR A 270 -15.45 4.45 -5.08
N GLY A 271 -15.76 5.64 -5.59
CA GLY A 271 -17.15 6.12 -5.65
C GLY A 271 -17.71 6.56 -4.30
N ALA A 272 -18.80 5.96 -3.83
CA ALA A 272 -19.41 6.31 -2.54
C ALA A 272 -19.48 5.06 -1.68
N GLY A 273 -19.03 5.13 -0.44
CA GLY A 273 -18.87 3.96 0.42
C GLY A 273 -17.92 4.29 1.56
N ASN A 274 -17.69 3.36 2.49
CA ASN A 274 -16.60 3.54 3.46
C ASN A 274 -15.43 2.67 3.02
N ASP A 275 -14.66 3.16 2.07
CA ASP A 275 -13.70 2.34 1.33
C ASP A 275 -12.35 2.24 2.05
N THR A 276 -11.60 1.21 1.72
CA THR A 276 -10.21 1.02 2.17
C THR A 276 -9.30 0.93 0.96
N ILE A 277 -8.35 1.85 0.82
CA ILE A 277 -7.40 1.86 -0.30
C ILE A 277 -5.99 1.82 0.26
N ARG A 278 -5.26 0.75 -0.05
CA ARG A 278 -3.83 0.61 0.24
C ARG A 278 -3.06 0.71 -1.06
N PHE A 279 -2.17 1.67 -1.15
CA PHE A 279 -1.44 1.93 -2.38
C PHE A 279 0.01 2.29 -2.13
N ALA A 280 0.85 2.08 -3.14
CA ALA A 280 2.25 2.41 -3.08
C ALA A 280 2.77 2.77 -4.48
N GLY A 281 4.09 2.65 -4.67
CA GLY A 281 4.75 3.03 -5.91
C GLY A 281 4.81 4.54 -6.07
N THR A 282 4.81 5.02 -7.31
CA THR A 282 4.89 6.45 -7.61
C THR A 282 3.88 6.88 -8.66
N ASN A 283 3.47 8.15 -8.63
CA ASN A 283 2.58 8.76 -9.63
C ASN A 283 1.18 8.10 -9.71
N SER A 284 0.74 7.46 -8.63
CA SER A 284 -0.64 6.98 -8.53
C SER A 284 -1.58 8.14 -8.19
N VAL A 285 -2.82 8.09 -8.66
CA VAL A 285 -3.87 9.09 -8.39
C VAL A 285 -5.03 8.39 -7.70
N ILE A 286 -5.30 8.75 -6.45
CA ILE A 286 -6.30 8.10 -5.61
C ILE A 286 -7.46 9.07 -5.35
N ASN A 287 -8.68 8.63 -5.63
CA ASN A 287 -9.90 9.35 -5.31
C ASN A 287 -10.90 8.39 -4.66
N ALA A 288 -10.96 8.35 -3.33
CA ALA A 288 -11.89 7.47 -2.63
C ALA A 288 -13.35 7.95 -2.72
N GLY A 289 -13.58 9.16 -3.24
CA GLY A 289 -14.90 9.71 -3.47
C GLY A 289 -15.64 10.08 -2.18
N GLY A 290 -16.89 9.69 -2.02
CA GLY A 290 -17.71 10.03 -0.85
C GLY A 290 -17.71 8.92 0.20
N GLY A 291 -18.11 9.28 1.43
CA GLY A 291 -18.11 8.43 2.62
C GLY A 291 -16.83 8.56 3.46
N ASN A 292 -16.67 7.69 4.44
CA ASN A 292 -15.56 7.76 5.38
C ASN A 292 -14.53 6.70 5.00
N ASN A 293 -13.49 7.11 4.31
CA ASN A 293 -12.54 6.20 3.68
C ASN A 293 -11.25 6.10 4.50
N MET A 294 -10.56 4.96 4.39
CA MET A 294 -9.21 4.76 4.90
C MET A 294 -8.24 4.63 3.72
N LEU A 295 -7.26 5.52 3.65
CA LEU A 295 -6.22 5.52 2.62
C LEU A 295 -4.88 5.27 3.30
N ALA A 296 -4.12 4.29 2.84
CA ALA A 296 -2.78 4.02 3.34
C ALA A 296 -1.80 4.06 2.18
N ASP A 297 -0.98 5.11 2.15
CA ASP A 297 0.13 5.25 1.22
C ASP A 297 1.40 4.64 1.83
N SER A 298 2.14 3.85 1.05
CA SER A 298 3.51 3.45 1.37
C SER A 298 4.48 3.71 0.21
N GLY A 299 4.06 4.53 -0.75
CA GLY A 299 4.81 4.99 -1.90
C GLY A 299 5.28 6.45 -1.77
N ASN A 300 5.61 7.05 -2.90
CA ASN A 300 6.10 8.43 -3.00
C ASN A 300 5.49 9.14 -4.21
N ASN A 301 5.36 10.46 -4.19
CA ASN A 301 4.90 11.26 -5.33
C ASN A 301 3.54 10.82 -5.88
N ASN A 302 2.62 10.43 -5.01
CA ASN A 302 1.25 10.12 -5.38
C ASN A 302 0.37 11.36 -5.30
N THR A 303 -0.80 11.31 -5.95
CA THR A 303 -1.81 12.35 -5.84
C THR A 303 -3.03 11.80 -5.11
N ILE A 304 -3.46 12.46 -4.04
CA ILE A 304 -4.66 12.12 -3.28
C ILE A 304 -5.70 13.22 -3.52
N VAL A 305 -6.84 12.84 -4.07
CA VAL A 305 -7.96 13.76 -4.35
C VAL A 305 -8.86 13.82 -3.13
N LEU A 306 -8.99 15.00 -2.52
CA LEU A 306 -9.82 15.17 -1.34
C LEU A 306 -11.31 15.28 -1.69
N PRO A 307 -12.20 14.75 -0.84
CA PRO A 307 -13.64 14.76 -1.10
C PRO A 307 -14.22 16.18 -1.08
N GLY A 308 -15.38 16.35 -1.69
CA GLY A 308 -16.15 17.59 -1.60
C GLY A 308 -16.65 17.88 -0.19
N ALA A 309 -17.05 19.13 0.06
CA ALA A 309 -17.63 19.51 1.35
C ALA A 309 -18.87 18.67 1.68
N ASN A 310 -18.94 18.18 2.92
CA ASN A 310 -20.04 17.36 3.41
C ASN A 310 -20.29 16.07 2.58
N LYS A 311 -19.24 15.51 2.00
CA LYS A 311 -19.29 14.21 1.28
C LYS A 311 -18.71 13.05 2.06
N GLY A 312 -18.24 13.27 3.28
CA GLY A 312 -17.46 12.31 4.05
C GLY A 312 -16.04 12.84 4.24
N TYR A 313 -15.13 11.98 4.70
CA TYR A 313 -13.73 12.34 4.91
C TYR A 313 -12.80 11.17 4.64
N ASP A 314 -11.57 11.48 4.26
CA ASP A 314 -10.51 10.48 4.08
C ASP A 314 -9.57 10.46 5.28
N ASP A 315 -9.37 9.28 5.85
CA ASP A 315 -8.37 9.02 6.89
C ASP A 315 -7.09 8.50 6.23
N VAL A 316 -6.06 9.32 6.16
CA VAL A 316 -4.88 9.10 5.32
C VAL A 316 -3.65 8.81 6.16
N TYR A 317 -3.07 7.64 5.95
CA TYR A 317 -1.85 7.14 6.58
C TYR A 317 -0.69 7.12 5.59
N GLY A 318 0.55 7.15 6.10
CA GLY A 318 1.74 6.95 5.26
C GLY A 318 2.78 8.06 5.28
N TRP A 319 2.69 9.03 6.20
CA TRP A 319 3.59 10.20 6.21
C TRP A 319 3.48 11.05 4.93
N VAL A 320 2.25 11.22 4.44
CA VAL A 320 1.93 11.85 3.14
C VAL A 320 2.41 13.31 2.97
N MET A 321 2.97 13.92 4.00
CA MET A 321 3.59 15.25 3.96
C MET A 321 5.09 15.24 3.69
N THR A 322 5.74 14.07 3.73
CA THR A 322 7.20 13.95 3.56
C THR A 322 7.62 13.18 2.31
N ASN A 323 6.68 12.51 1.65
CA ASN A 323 6.98 11.53 0.59
C ASN A 323 6.81 12.12 -0.81
N GLY A 324 6.67 13.44 -0.92
CA GLY A 324 6.47 14.15 -2.19
C GLY A 324 5.05 14.07 -2.74
N ASP A 325 4.10 13.57 -1.95
CA ASP A 325 2.71 13.45 -2.37
C ASP A 325 2.06 14.83 -2.58
N THR A 326 1.05 14.82 -3.44
CA THR A 326 0.29 15.99 -3.83
C THR A 326 -1.18 15.81 -3.47
N PHE A 327 -1.80 16.84 -2.90
CA PHE A 327 -3.22 16.82 -2.56
C PHE A 327 -4.00 17.62 -3.59
N ASP A 328 -4.98 17.01 -4.25
CA ASP A 328 -5.84 17.72 -5.20
C ASP A 328 -7.08 18.26 -4.47
N LEU A 329 -7.10 19.58 -4.27
CA LEU A 329 -8.17 20.29 -3.59
C LEU A 329 -9.16 20.90 -4.59
N ARG A 330 -8.97 20.76 -5.91
CA ARG A 330 -9.81 21.44 -6.91
C ARG A 330 -11.28 21.02 -6.78
N GLY A 331 -11.54 19.72 -6.61
CA GLY A 331 -12.89 19.20 -6.39
C GLY A 331 -13.51 19.69 -5.08
N LEU A 332 -12.72 19.70 -4.00
CA LEU A 332 -13.09 20.27 -2.71
C LEU A 332 -13.47 21.75 -2.83
N LEU A 333 -12.61 22.57 -3.42
CA LEU A 333 -12.79 24.01 -3.53
C LEU A 333 -13.93 24.39 -4.48
N ALA A 334 -14.14 23.62 -5.56
CA ALA A 334 -15.29 23.77 -6.45
C ALA A 334 -16.63 23.52 -5.74
N SER A 335 -16.64 22.79 -4.62
CA SER A 335 -17.83 22.60 -3.77
C SER A 335 -18.11 23.78 -2.82
N THR A 336 -17.31 24.85 -2.90
CA THR A 336 -17.41 26.05 -2.05
C THR A 336 -17.77 27.30 -2.85
N LYS A 337 -17.91 28.44 -2.17
CA LYS A 337 -18.03 29.76 -2.79
C LYS A 337 -16.68 30.42 -3.12
N TRP A 338 -15.56 29.69 -3.01
CA TRP A 338 -14.25 30.22 -3.34
C TRP A 338 -14.16 30.57 -4.82
N ASN A 339 -13.57 31.72 -5.12
CA ASN A 339 -13.51 32.30 -6.47
C ASN A 339 -12.11 32.21 -7.10
N GLY A 340 -11.23 31.36 -6.57
CA GLY A 340 -9.85 31.23 -7.03
C GLY A 340 -8.85 32.19 -6.37
N SER A 341 -9.30 33.08 -5.47
CA SER A 341 -8.40 34.02 -4.78
C SER A 341 -7.55 33.32 -3.72
N THR A 342 -6.25 33.21 -3.96
CA THR A 342 -5.29 32.58 -3.03
C THR A 342 -5.27 33.25 -1.65
N SER A 343 -5.42 34.58 -1.59
CA SER A 343 -5.52 35.32 -0.32
C SER A 343 -6.78 34.99 0.48
N ALA A 344 -7.83 34.52 -0.19
CA ALA A 344 -9.11 34.18 0.43
C ALA A 344 -9.22 32.70 0.82
N ILE A 345 -8.36 31.81 0.33
CA ILE A 345 -8.49 30.35 0.52
C ILE A 345 -8.56 29.94 2.01
N LYS A 346 -7.88 30.68 2.89
CA LYS A 346 -7.90 30.49 4.35
C LYS A 346 -9.28 30.66 5.01
N GLN A 347 -10.23 31.28 4.31
CA GLN A 347 -11.62 31.38 4.77
C GLN A 347 -12.42 30.12 4.48
N TYR A 348 -11.92 29.28 3.56
CA TYR A 348 -12.59 28.09 3.06
C TYR A 348 -11.92 26.81 3.51
N VAL A 349 -10.59 26.80 3.67
CA VAL A 349 -9.83 25.63 4.12
C VAL A 349 -9.04 26.01 5.38
N SER A 350 -9.17 25.19 6.42
CA SER A 350 -8.37 25.28 7.64
C SER A 350 -7.71 23.95 7.95
N VAL A 351 -6.59 24.01 8.67
CA VAL A 351 -5.88 22.84 9.18
C VAL A 351 -5.80 22.98 10.69
N ASP A 352 -6.44 22.07 11.39
CA ASP A 352 -6.32 21.91 12.83
C ASP A 352 -5.28 20.84 13.14
N SER A 353 -4.57 20.98 14.26
CA SER A 353 -3.65 19.95 14.73
C SER A 353 -4.27 19.22 15.91
N SER A 354 -4.33 17.90 15.84
CA SER A 354 -4.82 17.04 16.93
C SER A 354 -3.86 15.87 17.11
N SER A 355 -3.26 15.74 18.30
CA SER A 355 -2.48 14.56 18.70
C SER A 355 -1.42 14.07 17.70
N GLY A 356 -0.77 14.98 16.95
CA GLY A 356 0.25 14.64 15.96
C GLY A 356 -0.27 14.39 14.54
N SER A 357 -1.59 14.48 14.35
CA SER A 357 -2.29 14.40 13.07
C SER A 357 -2.79 15.77 12.64
N ALA A 358 -2.94 15.95 11.33
CA ALA A 358 -3.49 17.16 10.75
C ALA A 358 -4.92 16.92 10.30
N VAL A 359 -5.86 17.72 10.78
CA VAL A 359 -7.28 17.64 10.41
C VAL A 359 -7.59 18.76 9.44
N ILE A 360 -7.97 18.40 8.22
CA ILE A 360 -8.30 19.33 7.15
C ILE A 360 -9.81 19.53 7.18
N ASN A 361 -10.20 20.79 7.32
CA ASN A 361 -11.59 21.21 7.38
C ASN A 361 -11.91 22.16 6.24
N VAL A 362 -13.17 22.13 5.80
CA VAL A 362 -13.70 23.05 4.79
C VAL A 362 -14.92 23.80 5.31
N THR A 363 -14.96 25.11 5.07
CA THR A 363 -16.09 26.00 5.34
C THR A 363 -16.64 26.54 4.01
N PRO A 364 -17.65 25.89 3.40
CA PRO A 364 -18.05 26.19 2.01
C PRO A 364 -18.53 27.62 1.78
N SER A 365 -19.08 28.27 2.81
CA SER A 365 -19.55 29.65 2.72
C SER A 365 -18.42 30.68 2.67
N GLY A 366 -17.23 30.35 3.18
CA GLY A 366 -16.15 31.32 3.39
C GLY A 366 -16.43 32.35 4.48
N THR A 367 -17.49 32.17 5.27
CA THR A 367 -17.92 33.14 6.30
C THR A 367 -17.55 32.65 7.70
N PRO A 368 -17.03 33.51 8.58
CA PRO A 368 -16.82 33.16 9.99
C PRO A 368 -18.09 32.59 10.63
N GLY A 369 -17.95 31.48 11.36
CA GLY A 369 -19.09 30.77 11.98
C GLY A 369 -19.95 29.96 11.01
N GLY A 370 -19.56 29.86 9.74
CA GLY A 370 -20.22 28.98 8.78
C GLY A 370 -20.06 27.49 9.13
N ALA A 371 -20.96 26.66 8.59
CA ALA A 371 -20.86 25.21 8.72
C ALA A 371 -19.50 24.74 8.19
N THR A 372 -18.82 23.94 9.01
CA THR A 372 -17.47 23.44 8.75
C THR A 372 -17.49 21.93 8.78
N TYR A 373 -16.84 21.30 7.79
CA TYR A 373 -16.84 19.86 7.59
C TYR A 373 -15.41 19.35 7.56
N LYS A 374 -15.13 18.28 8.30
CA LYS A 374 -13.89 17.52 8.17
C LYS A 374 -13.90 16.83 6.81
N VAL A 375 -12.80 16.93 6.06
CA VAL A 375 -12.64 16.31 4.74
C VAL A 375 -11.44 15.38 4.65
N ALA A 376 -10.43 15.58 5.49
CA ALA A 376 -9.37 14.60 5.66
C ALA A 376 -8.74 14.67 7.05
N THR A 377 -8.19 13.55 7.49
CA THR A 377 -7.16 13.51 8.53
C THR A 377 -5.89 12.96 7.90
N PHE A 378 -4.76 13.63 8.09
CA PHE A 378 -3.45 13.09 7.76
C PHE A 378 -2.81 12.58 9.04
N GLU A 379 -2.85 11.27 9.20
CA GLU A 379 -2.46 10.58 10.41
C GLU A 379 -0.94 10.55 10.55
N ALA A 380 -0.48 10.80 11.78
CA ALA A 380 0.93 10.82 12.16
C ALA A 380 1.86 11.66 11.25
N SER A 381 1.31 12.63 10.52
CA SER A 381 2.06 13.45 9.56
C SER A 381 2.81 14.63 10.21
N GLY A 382 2.75 14.75 11.54
CA GLY A 382 3.34 15.84 12.29
C GLY A 382 2.55 17.15 12.18
N PRO A 383 3.11 18.28 12.65
CA PRO A 383 2.42 19.56 12.62
C PRO A 383 2.34 20.10 11.18
N VAL A 384 1.18 19.94 10.54
CA VAL A 384 0.89 20.53 9.23
C VAL A 384 0.21 21.89 9.43
N SER A 385 0.78 22.95 8.87
CA SER A 385 0.11 24.25 8.76
C SER A 385 -0.67 24.35 7.45
N LEU A 386 -1.65 25.26 7.37
CA LEU A 386 -2.34 25.54 6.10
C LEU A 386 -1.35 25.89 4.98
N THR A 387 -0.31 26.67 5.26
CA THR A 387 0.74 26.98 4.26
C THR A 387 1.45 25.73 3.76
N THR A 388 1.75 24.79 4.65
CA THR A 388 2.41 23.51 4.31
C THR A 388 1.50 22.60 3.50
N LEU A 389 0.20 22.54 3.85
CA LEU A 389 -0.80 21.85 3.04
C LEU A 389 -0.82 22.43 1.63
N LEU A 390 -0.94 23.76 1.51
CA LEU A 390 -1.08 24.43 0.22
C LEU A 390 0.18 24.31 -0.66
N SER A 391 1.38 24.19 -0.09
CA SER A 391 2.59 23.94 -0.87
C SER A 391 2.65 22.54 -1.47
N HIS A 392 1.92 21.58 -0.89
CA HIS A 392 1.75 20.22 -1.41
C HIS A 392 0.41 20.05 -2.16
N SER A 393 -0.29 21.14 -2.47
CA SER A 393 -1.64 21.07 -3.04
C SER A 393 -1.73 21.61 -4.45
N ILE A 394 -2.64 21.02 -5.23
CA ILE A 394 -3.20 21.62 -6.44
C ILE A 394 -4.54 22.24 -6.06
N VAL A 395 -4.72 23.54 -6.33
CA VAL A 395 -5.92 24.33 -5.98
C VAL A 395 -6.57 24.97 -7.20
#